data_AF-A0A443JB87-F1
#
_entry.id   AF-A0A443JB87-F1
#
_cell.length_a   1.000
_cell.length_b   1.000
_cell.length_c   1.000
_cell.angle_alpha   90.00
_cell.angle_beta   90.00
_cell.angle_gamma   90.00
#
_symmetry.space_group_name_H-M   'P 1'
#
loop_
_entity.id
_entity.type
_entity.pdbx_description
1 polymer ?
#
loop_
_entity_poly.entity_id
_entity_poly.type
_entity_poly.pdbx_seq_one_letter_code
_entity_poly.pdbx_strand_id
1 'polypeptide(L)'
;MRKFTGKTLLFATHNAGKVEEMRALLAPYGIEVKSNADFNLPEPEETGTTFAENARIKAHAAAQATGLPALSDDSGIEVDALGGAPGVYTADWAETPNGRDFTMAMTKTWTECEKIAAPFPRTARFRSTLVLAWPDGHDEIFDGKVEGQLVWPMRGTHGHGYDPMFQPDGYDITFGEMEPAEKNRISHRANAFRKLVTCFGGRRNVSSGSPYEPKLGYSRAVMQGDWCFVAGTTGADPVTRTFPDSVLDQARNALATIRGVLEAQGFSLSDVVRANYVITDPSYVEAIIPALSETFGEIRPAAMMIVAGLVNPAMKIEIEVTALRG
;
A
#
# COMPACT_ATOMS: atom_id res chain seq x y z
N MET A 1 -1.19 -11.35 -14.96
CA MET A 1 -1.84 -10.75 -13.80
C MET A 1 -3.24 -10.27 -14.14
N ARG A 2 -4.25 -11.02 -13.73
CA ARG A 2 -5.67 -10.68 -13.83
C ARG A 2 -6.00 -9.54 -12.86
N LYS A 3 -6.66 -8.49 -13.37
CA LYS A 3 -7.13 -7.38 -12.53
C LYS A 3 -8.36 -7.83 -11.75
N PHE A 4 -8.46 -7.40 -10.50
CA PHE A 4 -9.68 -7.53 -9.71
C PHE A 4 -10.60 -6.36 -10.01
N THR A 5 -11.82 -6.67 -10.44
CA THR A 5 -12.85 -5.68 -10.83
C THR A 5 -14.06 -5.69 -9.91
N GLY A 6 -14.06 -6.54 -8.88
CA GLY A 6 -15.14 -6.63 -7.90
C GLY A 6 -15.13 -5.48 -6.91
N LYS A 7 -16.18 -5.40 -6.08
CA LYS A 7 -16.23 -4.51 -4.91
C LYS A 7 -16.04 -5.25 -3.60
N THR A 8 -16.26 -6.56 -3.59
CA THR A 8 -16.20 -7.39 -2.38
C THR A 8 -15.16 -8.48 -2.57
N LEU A 9 -14.25 -8.60 -1.61
CA LEU A 9 -13.19 -9.60 -1.57
C LEU A 9 -13.31 -10.38 -0.26
N LEU A 10 -13.29 -11.71 -0.34
CA LEU A 10 -13.22 -12.55 0.85
C LEU A 10 -11.77 -12.70 1.29
N PHE A 11 -11.45 -12.44 2.55
CA PHE A 11 -10.15 -12.74 3.13
C PHE A 11 -10.24 -14.03 3.96
N ALA A 12 -9.58 -15.07 3.46
CA ALA A 12 -9.67 -16.44 3.94
C ALA A 12 -8.87 -16.65 5.24
N THR A 13 -9.36 -16.08 6.33
CA THR A 13 -8.79 -16.17 7.68
C THR A 13 -9.88 -16.03 8.75
N HIS A 14 -9.65 -16.67 9.90
CA HIS A 14 -10.43 -16.46 11.13
C HIS A 14 -9.77 -15.45 12.09
N ASN A 15 -8.56 -15.00 11.80
CA ASN A 15 -7.86 -14.05 12.65
C ASN A 15 -8.45 -12.64 12.49
N ALA A 16 -9.28 -12.21 13.45
CA ALA A 16 -9.93 -10.90 13.43
C ALA A 16 -8.95 -9.73 13.29
N GLY A 17 -7.78 -9.80 13.92
CA GLY A 17 -6.73 -8.77 13.79
C GLY A 17 -6.21 -8.64 12.36
N LYS A 18 -5.93 -9.77 11.69
CA LYS A 18 -5.54 -9.75 10.26
C LYS A 18 -6.67 -9.21 9.37
N VAL A 19 -7.93 -9.49 9.69
CA VAL A 19 -9.09 -8.98 8.94
C VAL A 19 -9.17 -7.45 9.03
N GLU A 20 -9.05 -6.88 10.23
CA GLU A 20 -9.07 -5.42 10.42
C GLU A 20 -7.89 -4.74 9.70
N GLU A 21 -6.70 -5.32 9.76
CA GLU A 21 -5.54 -4.84 9.00
C GLU A 21 -5.82 -4.84 7.49
N MET A 22 -6.35 -5.94 6.96
CA MET A 22 -6.67 -6.07 5.53
C MET A 22 -7.79 -5.11 5.10
N ARG A 23 -8.80 -4.88 5.95
CA ARG A 23 -9.85 -3.87 5.72
C ARG A 23 -9.26 -2.48 5.57
N ALA A 24 -8.40 -2.07 6.50
CA ALA A 24 -7.75 -0.77 6.46
C ALA A 24 -6.89 -0.60 5.20
N LEU A 25 -6.15 -1.65 4.83
CA LEU A 25 -5.24 -1.62 3.67
C LEU A 25 -5.99 -1.59 2.32
N LEU A 26 -7.14 -2.25 2.21
CA LEU A 26 -7.91 -2.33 0.96
C LEU A 26 -9.00 -1.24 0.82
N ALA A 27 -9.36 -0.55 1.90
CA ALA A 27 -10.34 0.55 1.86
C ALA A 27 -10.01 1.66 0.85
N PRO A 28 -8.75 2.14 0.69
CA PRO A 28 -8.40 3.15 -0.32
C PRO A 28 -8.66 2.71 -1.77
N TYR A 29 -8.76 1.40 -2.01
CA TYR A 29 -9.05 0.81 -3.32
C TYR A 29 -10.56 0.58 -3.54
N GLY A 30 -11.41 0.96 -2.57
CA GLY A 30 -12.86 0.80 -2.66
C GLY A 30 -13.33 -0.65 -2.54
N ILE A 31 -12.53 -1.49 -1.88
CA ILE A 31 -12.79 -2.92 -1.72
C ILE A 31 -13.33 -3.18 -0.32
N GLU A 32 -14.53 -3.75 -0.25
CA GLU A 32 -15.13 -4.29 0.95
C GLU A 32 -14.53 -5.68 1.24
N VAL A 33 -14.00 -5.87 2.45
CA VAL A 33 -13.41 -7.14 2.87
C VAL A 33 -14.37 -7.91 3.77
N LYS A 34 -14.77 -9.11 3.32
CA LYS A 34 -15.42 -10.14 4.12
C LYS A 34 -14.39 -11.14 4.65
N SER A 35 -14.75 -11.96 5.61
CA SER A 35 -13.90 -12.96 6.27
C SER A 35 -14.55 -14.34 6.31
N ASN A 36 -13.81 -15.38 6.68
CA ASN A 36 -14.38 -16.71 6.87
C ASN A 36 -15.50 -16.72 7.92
N ALA A 37 -15.39 -15.87 8.95
CA ALA A 37 -16.40 -15.74 9.99
C ALA A 37 -17.74 -15.22 9.45
N ASP A 38 -17.72 -14.30 8.46
CA ASP A 38 -18.94 -13.77 7.84
C ASP A 38 -19.75 -14.83 7.09
N PHE A 39 -19.09 -15.93 6.69
CA PHE A 39 -19.68 -17.04 5.94
C PHE A 39 -19.70 -18.37 6.71
N ASN A 40 -19.26 -18.37 7.98
CA ASN A 40 -19.11 -19.57 8.80
C ASN A 40 -18.34 -20.71 8.09
N LEU A 41 -17.25 -20.37 7.41
CA LEU A 41 -16.43 -21.34 6.68
C LEU A 41 -15.57 -22.17 7.64
N PRO A 42 -15.33 -23.46 7.36
CA PRO A 42 -14.35 -24.25 8.10
C PRO A 42 -12.92 -23.84 7.75
N GLU A 43 -11.97 -24.10 8.65
CA GLU A 43 -10.54 -24.02 8.32
C GLU A 43 -10.14 -25.27 7.52
N PRO A 44 -9.59 -25.11 6.31
CA PRO A 44 -9.07 -26.25 5.54
C PRO A 44 -7.75 -26.74 6.15
N GLU A 45 -7.46 -28.02 5.98
CA GLU A 45 -6.19 -28.60 6.40
C GLU A 45 -5.04 -28.07 5.51
N GLU A 46 -4.05 -27.43 6.14
CA GLU A 46 -2.84 -26.92 5.48
C GLU A 46 -1.83 -28.05 5.25
N THR A 47 -2.02 -28.81 4.17
CA THR A 47 -1.19 -29.97 3.81
C THR A 47 0.00 -29.62 2.89
N GLY A 48 0.16 -28.34 2.55
CA GLY A 48 1.23 -27.86 1.69
C GLY A 48 2.59 -27.90 2.35
N THR A 49 3.63 -27.93 1.51
CA THR A 49 5.04 -27.90 1.92
C THR A 49 5.71 -26.56 1.63
N THR A 50 4.97 -25.64 0.99
CA THR A 50 5.40 -24.28 0.67
C THR A 50 4.32 -23.27 1.08
N PHE A 51 4.72 -22.02 1.35
CA PHE A 51 3.78 -20.95 1.69
C PHE A 51 2.72 -20.73 0.60
N ALA A 52 3.13 -20.86 -0.68
CA ALA A 52 2.22 -20.72 -1.81
C ALA A 52 1.15 -21.83 -1.85
N GLU A 53 1.51 -23.08 -1.53
CA GLU A 53 0.57 -24.19 -1.48
C GLU A 53 -0.48 -23.99 -0.38
N ASN A 54 -0.06 -23.63 0.85
CA ASN A 54 -0.97 -23.37 1.96
C ASN A 54 -1.89 -22.17 1.70
N ALA A 55 -1.34 -21.07 1.18
CA ALA A 55 -2.13 -19.90 0.81
C ALA A 55 -3.16 -20.24 -0.30
N ARG A 56 -2.78 -21.07 -1.29
CA ARG A 56 -3.69 -21.56 -2.34
C ARG A 56 -4.81 -22.42 -1.78
N ILE A 57 -4.50 -23.38 -0.90
CA ILE A 57 -5.51 -24.25 -0.27
C ILE A 57 -6.59 -23.39 0.38
N LYS A 58 -6.18 -22.41 1.20
CA LYS A 58 -7.10 -21.48 1.87
C LYS A 58 -7.90 -20.62 0.90
N ALA A 59 -7.23 -19.97 -0.05
CA ALA A 59 -7.88 -19.05 -1.00
C ALA A 59 -8.89 -19.77 -1.89
N HIS A 60 -8.52 -20.92 -2.48
CA HIS A 60 -9.42 -21.68 -3.34
C HIS A 60 -10.58 -22.30 -2.58
N ALA A 61 -10.35 -22.83 -1.38
CA ALA A 61 -11.45 -23.37 -0.55
C ALA A 61 -12.51 -22.29 -0.27
N ALA A 62 -12.06 -21.09 0.11
CA ALA A 62 -12.94 -19.97 0.40
C ALA A 62 -13.66 -19.43 -0.87
N ALA A 63 -12.95 -19.36 -2.00
CA ALA A 63 -13.53 -18.92 -3.28
C ALA A 63 -14.58 -19.90 -3.81
N GLN A 64 -14.30 -21.21 -3.72
CA GLN A 64 -15.25 -22.25 -4.14
C GLN A 64 -16.49 -22.29 -3.25
N ALA A 65 -16.32 -22.16 -1.93
CA ALA A 65 -17.43 -22.22 -0.98
C ALA A 65 -18.40 -21.03 -1.11
N THR A 66 -17.91 -19.86 -1.50
CA THR A 66 -18.70 -18.61 -1.51
C THR A 66 -19.05 -18.08 -2.88
N GLY A 67 -18.34 -18.51 -3.94
CA GLY A 67 -18.45 -17.93 -5.28
C GLY A 67 -17.88 -16.50 -5.38
N LEU A 68 -17.18 -16.01 -4.35
CA LEU A 68 -16.47 -14.73 -4.37
C LEU A 68 -14.99 -14.96 -4.67
N PRO A 69 -14.29 -14.00 -5.31
CA PRO A 69 -12.84 -14.02 -5.28
C PRO A 69 -12.35 -13.94 -3.82
N ALA A 70 -11.33 -14.72 -3.50
CA ALA A 70 -10.81 -14.83 -2.15
C ALA A 70 -9.30 -14.61 -2.11
N LEU A 71 -8.86 -13.83 -1.14
CA LEU A 71 -7.48 -13.59 -0.79
C LEU A 71 -7.11 -14.49 0.40
N SER A 72 -5.94 -15.10 0.40
CA SER A 72 -5.34 -15.70 1.59
C SER A 72 -3.90 -15.26 1.77
N ASP A 73 -3.36 -15.51 2.96
CA ASP A 73 -1.99 -15.24 3.38
C ASP A 73 -1.42 -16.50 4.04
N ASP A 74 -0.20 -16.86 3.66
CA ASP A 74 0.63 -17.78 4.43
C ASP A 74 2.01 -17.20 4.68
N SER A 75 2.46 -17.25 5.93
CA SER A 75 3.63 -16.48 6.38
C SER A 75 4.42 -17.22 7.45
N GLY A 76 5.74 -17.06 7.42
CA GLY A 76 6.64 -17.67 8.38
C GLY A 76 8.05 -17.11 8.31
N ILE A 77 8.95 -17.66 9.10
CA ILE A 77 10.38 -17.32 9.11
C ILE A 77 11.21 -18.51 8.64
N GLU A 78 12.15 -18.25 7.75
CA GLU A 78 13.12 -19.24 7.28
C GLU A 78 14.50 -18.87 7.82
N VAL A 79 15.19 -19.82 8.44
CA VAL A 79 16.54 -19.64 8.99
C VAL A 79 17.53 -20.42 8.14
N ASP A 80 18.51 -19.73 7.56
CA ASP A 80 19.38 -20.29 6.53
C ASP A 80 20.21 -21.47 7.06
N ALA A 81 20.76 -21.31 8.27
CA ALA A 81 21.54 -22.35 8.92
C ALA A 81 20.74 -23.62 9.24
N LEU A 82 19.41 -23.51 9.36
CA LEU A 82 18.50 -24.63 9.61
C LEU A 82 17.85 -25.15 8.33
N GLY A 83 18.42 -24.84 7.16
CA GLY A 83 17.87 -25.25 5.87
C GLY A 83 16.48 -24.67 5.57
N GLY A 84 16.18 -23.49 6.13
CA GLY A 84 14.89 -22.82 5.99
C GLY A 84 13.88 -23.13 7.09
N ALA A 85 14.19 -24.02 8.05
CA ALA A 85 13.31 -24.23 9.20
C ALA A 85 13.23 -22.98 10.10
N PRO A 86 12.08 -22.71 10.76
CA PRO A 86 10.85 -23.51 10.75
C PRO A 86 10.02 -23.40 9.46
N GLY A 87 10.19 -22.33 8.66
CA GLY A 87 9.56 -22.19 7.35
C GLY A 87 8.03 -22.19 7.43
N VAL A 88 7.37 -22.99 6.59
CA VAL A 88 5.92 -23.17 6.61
C VAL A 88 5.38 -23.66 7.96
N TYR A 89 6.20 -24.34 8.75
CA TYR A 89 5.85 -24.87 10.07
C TYR A 89 6.10 -23.86 11.20
N THR A 90 6.26 -22.57 10.90
CA THR A 90 6.54 -21.52 11.91
C THR A 90 5.53 -21.53 13.06
N ALA A 91 4.24 -21.74 12.74
CA ALA A 91 3.18 -21.77 13.74
C ALA A 91 3.22 -23.05 14.59
N ASP A 92 3.45 -24.20 13.95
CA ASP A 92 3.55 -25.52 14.60
C ASP A 92 4.81 -25.60 15.48
N TRP A 93 5.88 -24.91 15.08
CA TRP A 93 7.11 -24.79 15.86
C TRP A 93 6.90 -24.11 17.22
N ALA A 94 5.82 -23.33 17.35
CA ALA A 94 5.38 -22.69 18.58
C ALA A 94 4.27 -23.45 19.30
N GLU A 95 3.73 -24.52 18.73
CA GLU A 95 2.54 -25.18 19.27
C GLU A 95 2.84 -25.94 20.58
N THR A 96 1.91 -25.79 21.54
CA THR A 96 1.90 -26.52 22.81
C THR A 96 0.48 -26.99 23.11
N PRO A 97 0.27 -27.90 24.08
CA PRO A 97 -1.07 -28.29 24.53
C PRO A 97 -1.94 -27.12 25.02
N ASN A 98 -1.33 -25.99 25.39
CA ASN A 98 -2.02 -24.80 25.90
C ASN A 98 -2.10 -23.65 24.86
N GLY A 99 -1.82 -23.94 23.59
CA GLY A 99 -1.75 -22.95 22.52
C GLY A 99 -0.31 -22.60 22.13
N ARG A 100 -0.14 -21.55 21.33
CA ARG A 100 1.16 -21.19 20.76
C ARG A 100 2.02 -20.38 21.74
N ASP A 101 3.25 -20.82 21.98
CA ASP A 101 4.30 -20.13 22.73
C ASP A 101 5.50 -19.80 21.83
N PHE A 102 5.56 -18.54 21.40
CA PHE A 102 6.64 -18.08 20.54
C PHE A 102 7.96 -17.82 21.28
N THR A 103 7.94 -17.65 22.60
CA THR A 103 9.17 -17.58 23.40
C THR A 103 9.89 -18.92 23.36
N MET A 104 9.13 -20.01 23.55
CA MET A 104 9.63 -21.38 23.37
C MET A 104 10.13 -21.59 21.92
N ALA A 105 9.36 -21.18 20.91
CA ALA A 105 9.72 -21.34 19.50
C ALA A 105 11.05 -20.65 19.14
N MET A 106 11.22 -19.40 19.57
CA MET A 106 12.46 -18.62 19.37
C MET A 106 13.64 -19.23 20.12
N THR A 107 13.44 -19.68 21.38
CA THR A 107 14.47 -20.37 22.17
C THR A 107 14.92 -21.65 21.46
N LYS A 108 13.97 -22.49 21.04
CA LYS A 108 14.23 -23.72 20.27
C LYS A 108 15.04 -23.40 19.01
N THR A 109 14.63 -22.39 18.25
CA THR A 109 15.31 -21.97 17.02
C THR A 109 16.76 -21.55 17.28
N TRP A 110 17.01 -20.78 18.35
CA TRP A 110 18.37 -20.42 18.75
C TRP A 110 19.21 -21.64 19.14
N THR A 111 18.65 -22.53 19.95
CA THR A 111 19.33 -23.75 20.42
C THR A 111 19.66 -24.69 19.26
N GLU A 112 18.77 -24.86 18.28
CA GLU A 112 19.08 -25.66 17.09
C GLU A 112 20.25 -25.06 16.28
N CYS A 113 20.32 -23.73 16.18
CA CYS A 113 21.47 -23.07 15.55
C CYS A 113 22.78 -23.29 16.33
N GLU A 114 22.73 -23.32 17.67
CA GLU A 114 23.89 -23.59 18.52
C GLU A 114 24.38 -25.04 18.38
N LYS A 115 23.46 -26.01 18.31
CA LYS A 115 23.81 -27.44 18.16
C LYS A 115 24.65 -27.72 16.91
N ILE A 116 24.42 -26.98 15.84
CA ILE A 116 25.17 -27.10 14.57
C ILE A 116 26.32 -26.10 14.46
N ALA A 117 26.62 -25.34 15.52
CA ALA A 117 27.60 -24.26 15.52
C ALA A 117 27.43 -23.28 14.34
N ALA A 118 26.18 -22.90 14.06
CA ALA A 118 25.85 -22.00 12.94
C ALA A 118 26.66 -20.69 13.05
N PRO A 119 27.36 -20.28 11.97
CA PRO A 119 28.19 -19.08 12.00
C PRO A 119 27.34 -17.81 12.14
N PHE A 120 27.97 -16.76 12.65
CA PHE A 120 27.39 -15.42 12.62
C PHE A 120 27.79 -14.68 11.33
N PRO A 121 26.90 -13.82 10.79
CA PRO A 121 25.52 -13.60 11.22
C PRO A 121 24.63 -14.82 10.91
N ARG A 122 23.66 -15.12 11.80
CA ARG A 122 22.66 -16.16 11.58
C ARG A 122 21.53 -15.58 10.74
N THR A 123 21.70 -15.62 9.42
CA THR A 123 20.77 -15.02 8.48
C THR A 123 19.42 -15.74 8.48
N ALA A 124 18.37 -14.94 8.36
CA ALA A 124 16.99 -15.40 8.30
C ALA A 124 16.16 -14.45 7.46
N ARG A 125 14.98 -14.90 7.06
CA ARG A 125 14.04 -14.08 6.29
C ARG A 125 12.62 -14.37 6.72
N PHE A 126 11.83 -13.32 6.88
CA PHE A 126 10.38 -13.51 6.93
C PHE A 126 9.82 -13.59 5.51
N ARG A 127 8.84 -14.47 5.32
CA ARG A 127 8.07 -14.68 4.10
C ARG A 127 6.60 -14.41 4.36
N SER A 128 5.90 -13.77 3.41
CA SER A 128 4.44 -13.79 3.30
C SER A 128 4.08 -14.01 1.85
N THR A 129 3.19 -14.95 1.61
CA THR A 129 2.67 -15.27 0.28
C THR A 129 1.19 -14.99 0.29
N LEU A 130 0.78 -13.95 -0.46
CA LEU A 130 -0.62 -13.64 -0.66
C LEU A 130 -1.10 -14.33 -1.93
N VAL A 131 -2.27 -14.98 -1.88
CA VAL A 131 -2.89 -15.63 -3.04
C VAL A 131 -4.28 -15.06 -3.24
N LEU A 132 -4.51 -14.47 -4.41
CA LEU A 132 -5.84 -14.02 -4.85
C LEU A 132 -6.40 -15.06 -5.82
N ALA A 133 -7.40 -15.82 -5.38
CA ALA A 133 -8.07 -16.86 -6.16
C ALA A 133 -9.45 -16.42 -6.64
N TRP A 134 -9.84 -16.86 -7.83
CA TRP A 134 -11.18 -16.69 -8.39
C TRP A 134 -11.95 -18.01 -8.40
N PRO A 135 -13.30 -17.98 -8.37
CA PRO A 135 -14.13 -19.18 -8.41
C PRO A 135 -13.95 -20.05 -9.66
N ASP A 136 -13.41 -19.50 -10.75
CA ASP A 136 -13.10 -20.23 -11.98
C ASP A 136 -11.79 -21.04 -11.91
N GLY A 137 -11.10 -21.01 -10.76
CA GLY A 137 -9.87 -21.75 -10.51
C GLY A 137 -8.60 -20.98 -10.87
N HIS A 138 -8.69 -19.78 -11.44
CA HIS A 138 -7.51 -18.92 -11.64
C HIS A 138 -7.01 -18.35 -10.31
N ASP A 139 -5.70 -18.20 -10.15
CA ASP A 139 -5.09 -17.49 -9.02
C ASP A 139 -3.92 -16.60 -9.43
N GLU A 140 -3.61 -15.62 -8.59
CA GLU A 140 -2.41 -14.80 -8.67
C GLU A 140 -1.68 -14.86 -7.32
N ILE A 141 -0.35 -15.02 -7.38
CA ILE A 141 0.51 -15.14 -6.19
C ILE A 141 1.36 -13.88 -6.04
N PHE A 142 1.48 -13.39 -4.82
CA PHE A 142 2.30 -12.24 -4.45
C PHE A 142 3.20 -12.58 -3.26
N ASP A 143 4.48 -12.81 -3.56
CA ASP A 143 5.50 -13.06 -2.55
C ASP A 143 6.07 -11.76 -1.99
N GLY A 144 6.09 -11.65 -0.67
CA GLY A 144 6.82 -10.64 0.07
C GLY A 144 7.86 -11.29 0.96
N LYS A 145 9.03 -10.65 1.05
CA LYS A 145 10.09 -11.06 1.96
C LYS A 145 10.79 -9.87 2.57
N VAL A 146 11.39 -10.07 3.73
CA VAL A 146 12.35 -9.15 4.34
C VAL A 146 13.51 -9.99 4.87
N GLU A 147 14.72 -9.59 4.47
CA GLU A 147 15.97 -10.24 4.87
C GLU A 147 16.46 -9.64 6.20
N GLY A 148 17.20 -10.43 6.97
CA GLY A 148 17.74 -10.01 8.24
C GLY A 148 18.53 -11.12 8.92
N GLN A 149 18.64 -10.99 10.24
CA GLN A 149 19.36 -11.94 11.08
C GLN A 149 18.63 -12.22 12.38
N LEU A 150 18.92 -13.38 12.96
CA LEU A 150 18.51 -13.74 14.31
C LEU A 150 19.45 -13.10 15.33
N VAL A 151 18.87 -12.48 16.36
CA VAL A 151 19.58 -11.94 17.52
C VAL A 151 19.17 -12.63 18.80
N TRP A 152 20.06 -12.66 19.78
CA TRP A 152 19.82 -13.23 21.09
C TRP A 152 20.58 -12.44 22.17
N PRO A 153 20.01 -12.22 23.38
CA PRO A 153 18.63 -12.54 23.75
C PRO A 153 17.61 -11.75 22.93
N MET A 154 16.36 -12.23 22.90
CA MET A 154 15.23 -11.53 22.28
C MET A 154 15.07 -10.12 22.85
N ARG A 155 14.68 -9.15 22.03
CA ARG A 155 14.49 -7.75 22.41
C ARG A 155 13.15 -7.21 21.95
N GLY A 156 12.58 -6.30 22.74
CA GLY A 156 11.33 -5.61 22.41
C GLY A 156 10.04 -6.37 22.74
N THR A 157 8.95 -5.62 22.80
CA THR A 157 7.61 -6.09 23.22
C THR A 157 6.52 -5.80 22.19
N HIS A 158 6.86 -5.11 21.10
CA HIS A 158 5.95 -4.88 19.99
C HIS A 158 5.88 -6.10 19.08
N GLY A 159 4.89 -6.09 18.18
CA GLY A 159 4.74 -7.14 17.19
C GLY A 159 4.26 -8.47 17.78
N HIS A 160 4.62 -9.57 17.12
CA HIS A 160 4.22 -10.93 17.46
C HIS A 160 5.18 -11.97 16.87
N GLY A 161 5.03 -13.22 17.28
CA GLY A 161 5.80 -14.32 16.71
C GLY A 161 7.30 -14.16 16.96
N TYR A 162 8.08 -14.22 15.88
CA TYR A 162 9.55 -14.13 15.88
C TYR A 162 10.09 -12.69 15.86
N ASP A 163 9.21 -11.67 15.92
CA ASP A 163 9.63 -10.27 15.85
C ASP A 163 10.72 -9.88 16.87
N PRO A 164 10.68 -10.34 18.14
CA PRO A 164 11.73 -10.00 19.12
C PRO A 164 13.12 -10.58 18.84
N MET A 165 13.22 -11.58 17.95
CA MET A 165 14.46 -12.22 17.58
C MET A 165 14.99 -11.76 16.22
N PHE A 166 14.15 -11.12 15.41
CA PHE A 166 14.48 -10.78 14.03
C PHE A 166 14.93 -9.33 13.90
N GLN A 167 16.20 -9.12 13.54
CA GLN A 167 16.74 -7.81 13.19
C GLN A 167 16.82 -7.69 11.65
N PRO A 168 16.01 -6.82 11.01
CA PRO A 168 16.03 -6.66 9.57
C PRO A 168 17.31 -5.98 9.09
N ASP A 169 17.72 -6.27 7.85
CA ASP A 169 18.88 -5.64 7.23
C ASP A 169 18.74 -4.10 7.20
N GLY A 170 19.80 -3.39 7.54
CA GLY A 170 19.83 -1.92 7.58
C GLY A 170 19.31 -1.29 8.87
N TYR A 171 18.96 -2.09 9.89
CA TYR A 171 18.50 -1.61 11.19
C TYR A 171 19.29 -2.26 12.34
N ASP A 172 19.46 -1.51 13.43
CA ASP A 172 20.10 -1.98 14.67
C ASP A 172 19.11 -2.50 15.73
N ILE A 173 17.81 -2.38 15.44
CA ILE A 173 16.71 -2.79 16.31
C ILE A 173 15.93 -3.95 15.70
N THR A 174 15.36 -4.80 16.55
CA THR A 174 14.51 -5.92 16.11
C THR A 174 13.13 -5.43 15.69
N PHE A 175 12.37 -6.25 14.95
CA PHE A 175 10.96 -6.00 14.72
C PHE A 175 10.15 -5.88 16.02
N GLY A 176 10.57 -6.54 17.10
CA GLY A 176 9.95 -6.41 18.43
C GLY A 176 10.20 -5.06 19.09
N GLU A 177 11.23 -4.32 18.67
CA GLU A 177 11.58 -2.99 19.16
C GLU A 177 11.04 -1.86 18.25
N MET A 178 10.59 -2.20 17.03
CA MET A 178 10.03 -1.21 16.10
C MET A 178 8.60 -0.82 16.45
N GLU A 179 8.29 0.47 16.28
CA GLU A 179 6.92 0.95 16.28
C GLU A 179 6.11 0.25 15.16
N PRO A 180 4.83 -0.12 15.40
CA PRO A 180 4.02 -0.87 14.44
C PRO A 180 3.95 -0.22 13.05
N ALA A 181 3.87 1.12 12.99
CA ALA A 181 3.82 1.86 11.74
C ALA A 181 5.12 1.72 10.92
N GLU A 182 6.28 1.67 11.57
CA GLU A 182 7.57 1.54 10.89
C GLU A 182 7.77 0.12 10.37
N LYS A 183 7.47 -0.88 11.19
CA LYS A 183 7.48 -2.28 10.76
C LYS A 183 6.56 -2.49 9.54
N ASN A 184 5.37 -1.90 9.56
CA ASN A 184 4.40 -2.02 8.48
C ASN A 184 4.84 -1.36 7.17
N ARG A 185 5.90 -0.55 7.15
CA ARG A 185 6.48 -0.02 5.90
C ARG A 185 7.42 -1.01 5.21
N ILE A 186 8.17 -1.80 5.98
CA ILE A 186 9.29 -2.59 5.46
C ILE A 186 9.08 -4.11 5.54
N SER A 187 8.04 -4.56 6.24
CA SER A 187 7.80 -5.98 6.48
C SER A 187 7.56 -6.79 5.21
N HIS A 188 7.77 -8.10 5.30
CA HIS A 188 7.40 -9.09 4.30
C HIS A 188 5.93 -8.94 3.84
N ARG A 189 4.97 -8.75 4.75
CA ARG A 189 3.55 -8.53 4.38
C ARG A 189 3.35 -7.23 3.60
N ALA A 190 3.99 -6.15 4.01
CA ALA A 190 3.94 -4.89 3.29
C ALA A 190 4.49 -5.05 1.86
N ASN A 191 5.57 -5.83 1.71
CA ASN A 191 6.18 -6.11 0.42
C ASN A 191 5.28 -6.99 -0.48
N ALA A 192 4.59 -7.99 0.09
CA ALA A 192 3.59 -8.78 -0.63
C ALA A 192 2.38 -7.92 -1.04
N PHE A 193 1.90 -7.09 -0.11
CA PHE A 193 0.74 -6.23 -0.32
C PHE A 193 0.98 -5.17 -1.41
N ARG A 194 2.18 -4.55 -1.44
CA ARG A 194 2.57 -3.63 -2.53
C ARG A 194 2.48 -4.27 -3.91
N LYS A 195 2.73 -5.58 -4.02
CA LYS A 195 2.55 -6.31 -5.28
C LYS A 195 1.08 -6.63 -5.53
N LEU A 196 0.35 -7.08 -4.50
CA LEU A 196 -1.08 -7.38 -4.59
C LEU A 196 -1.89 -6.17 -5.09
N VAL A 197 -1.62 -4.95 -4.60
CA VAL A 197 -2.39 -3.76 -4.99
C VAL A 197 -2.32 -3.42 -6.47
N THR A 198 -1.32 -3.93 -7.19
CA THR A 198 -1.28 -3.80 -8.65
C THR A 198 -2.45 -4.54 -9.33
N CYS A 199 -3.08 -5.52 -8.68
CA CYS A 199 -4.34 -6.12 -9.13
C CYS A 199 -5.55 -5.21 -8.98
N PHE A 200 -5.48 -4.24 -8.06
CA PHE A 200 -6.53 -3.30 -7.72
C PHE A 200 -6.28 -1.98 -8.46
N GLY A 201 -6.51 -1.99 -9.77
CA GLY A 201 -6.21 -0.88 -10.68
C GLY A 201 -7.43 -0.21 -11.29
N GLY A 202 -8.59 -0.29 -10.62
CA GLY A 202 -9.84 0.28 -11.12
C GLY A 202 -9.81 1.80 -11.21
N ARG A 203 -10.64 2.36 -12.09
CA ARG A 203 -10.90 3.80 -12.13
C ARG A 203 -11.53 4.22 -10.80
N ARG A 204 -10.91 5.16 -10.08
CA ARG A 204 -11.49 5.77 -8.88
C ARG A 204 -11.60 7.29 -9.07
N ASN A 205 -12.81 7.80 -9.00
CA ASN A 205 -13.07 9.23 -9.05
C ASN A 205 -12.85 9.83 -7.65
N VAL A 206 -12.07 10.90 -7.55
CA VAL A 206 -11.84 11.70 -6.34
C VAL A 206 -12.71 12.95 -6.45
N SER A 207 -13.60 13.16 -5.49
CA SER A 207 -14.48 14.33 -5.45
C SER A 207 -13.89 15.41 -4.54
N SER A 208 -14.05 16.68 -4.94
CA SER A 208 -13.82 17.83 -4.06
C SER A 208 -15.07 18.27 -3.28
N GLY A 209 -16.20 17.59 -3.48
CA GLY A 209 -17.51 18.03 -2.98
C GLY A 209 -18.09 19.23 -3.73
N SER A 210 -17.45 19.66 -4.83
CA SER A 210 -17.95 20.76 -5.66
C SER A 210 -19.33 20.43 -6.24
N PRO A 211 -20.32 21.34 -6.12
CA PRO A 211 -21.64 21.14 -6.71
C PRO A 211 -21.61 21.15 -8.24
N TYR A 212 -20.50 21.56 -8.87
CA TYR A 212 -20.32 21.53 -10.31
C TYR A 212 -19.88 20.17 -10.85
N GLU A 213 -19.22 19.33 -10.06
CA GLU A 213 -18.73 18.01 -10.50
C GLU A 213 -19.82 17.14 -11.15
N PRO A 214 -20.99 16.92 -10.52
CA PRO A 214 -22.07 16.15 -11.15
C PRO A 214 -22.77 16.89 -12.29
N LYS A 215 -22.72 18.22 -12.33
CA LYS A 215 -23.39 19.04 -13.36
C LYS A 215 -22.59 19.14 -14.66
N LEU A 216 -21.28 19.31 -14.54
CA LEU A 216 -20.34 19.44 -15.66
C LEU A 216 -19.71 18.11 -16.06
N GLY A 217 -19.81 17.07 -15.22
CA GLY A 217 -19.33 15.73 -15.54
C GLY A 217 -17.82 15.58 -15.37
N TYR A 218 -17.26 16.04 -14.26
CA TYR A 218 -15.84 15.87 -13.93
C TYR A 218 -15.65 15.43 -12.47
N SER A 219 -14.42 15.06 -12.12
CA SER A 219 -14.00 14.75 -10.75
C SER A 219 -12.75 15.57 -10.44
N ARG A 220 -12.53 15.95 -9.18
CA ARG A 220 -11.30 16.65 -8.76
C ARG A 220 -10.04 15.94 -9.22
N ALA A 221 -10.04 14.61 -9.09
CA ALA A 221 -9.05 13.78 -9.76
C ALA A 221 -9.66 12.45 -10.19
N VAL A 222 -8.97 11.75 -11.07
CA VAL A 222 -9.25 10.37 -11.42
C VAL A 222 -8.00 9.54 -11.18
N MET A 223 -8.12 8.49 -10.41
CA MET A 223 -7.10 7.47 -10.24
C MET A 223 -7.32 6.37 -11.29
N GLN A 224 -6.25 5.93 -11.93
CA GLN A 224 -6.28 4.76 -12.81
C GLN A 224 -5.00 3.95 -12.61
N GLY A 225 -5.06 2.93 -11.76
CA GLY A 225 -3.85 2.25 -11.29
C GLY A 225 -2.91 3.24 -10.60
N ASP A 226 -1.67 3.30 -11.08
CA ASP A 226 -0.61 4.19 -10.54
C ASP A 226 -0.68 5.63 -11.07
N TRP A 227 -1.65 5.93 -11.93
CA TRP A 227 -1.86 7.28 -12.46
C TRP A 227 -2.84 8.09 -11.61
N CYS A 228 -2.52 9.37 -11.41
CA CYS A 228 -3.41 10.39 -10.88
C CYS A 228 -3.60 11.51 -11.91
N PHE A 229 -4.82 11.70 -12.38
CA PHE A 229 -5.21 12.78 -13.28
C PHE A 229 -5.94 13.85 -12.48
N VAL A 230 -5.25 14.93 -12.10
CA VAL A 230 -5.86 16.04 -11.35
C VAL A 230 -6.50 17.00 -12.35
N ALA A 231 -7.78 17.30 -12.17
CA ALA A 231 -8.50 18.21 -13.05
C ALA A 231 -7.96 19.64 -12.98
N GLY A 232 -8.28 20.42 -14.01
CA GLY A 232 -8.03 21.87 -14.06
C GLY A 232 -8.39 22.55 -12.74
N THR A 233 -7.41 23.25 -12.18
CA THR A 233 -7.48 23.85 -10.86
C THR A 233 -7.17 25.35 -10.97
N THR A 234 -8.17 26.16 -10.67
CA THR A 234 -8.09 27.63 -10.66
C THR A 234 -7.70 28.16 -9.29
N GLY A 235 -7.10 29.34 -9.24
CA GLY A 235 -6.48 29.90 -8.04
C GLY A 235 -7.38 30.59 -7.00
N ALA A 236 -8.58 30.08 -6.73
CA ALA A 236 -9.44 30.64 -5.69
C ALA A 236 -8.77 30.51 -4.30
N ASP A 237 -8.95 31.51 -3.45
CA ASP A 237 -8.54 31.46 -2.05
C ASP A 237 -9.36 30.37 -1.31
N PRO A 238 -8.70 29.45 -0.58
CA PRO A 238 -9.37 28.31 0.04
C PRO A 238 -10.31 28.70 1.18
N VAL A 239 -10.12 29.88 1.79
CA VAL A 239 -10.92 30.39 2.90
C VAL A 239 -12.08 31.23 2.39
N THR A 240 -11.79 32.27 1.60
CA THR A 240 -12.82 33.22 1.13
C THR A 240 -13.60 32.70 -0.07
N ARG A 241 -13.06 31.72 -0.80
CA ARG A 241 -13.58 31.20 -2.07
C ARG A 241 -13.69 32.26 -3.16
N THR A 242 -12.91 33.34 -3.06
CA THR A 242 -12.79 34.40 -4.08
C THR A 242 -11.46 34.28 -4.81
N PHE A 243 -11.37 34.87 -6.01
CA PHE A 243 -10.10 34.92 -6.75
C PHE A 243 -9.30 36.15 -6.33
N PRO A 244 -8.06 36.00 -5.83
CA PRO A 244 -7.16 37.13 -5.61
C PRO A 244 -6.89 37.89 -6.91
N ASP A 245 -6.65 39.20 -6.81
CA ASP A 245 -6.26 40.00 -7.98
C ASP A 245 -4.86 39.62 -8.49
N SER A 246 -3.97 39.12 -7.62
CA SER A 246 -2.63 38.69 -8.00
C SER A 246 -2.67 37.34 -8.72
N VAL A 247 -2.15 37.29 -9.95
CA VAL A 247 -2.00 36.01 -10.67
C VAL A 247 -1.00 35.08 -9.98
N LEU A 248 0.00 35.64 -9.28
CA LEU A 248 0.94 34.86 -8.49
C LEU A 248 0.23 34.16 -7.32
N ASP A 249 -0.66 34.86 -6.62
CA ASP A 249 -1.42 34.26 -5.50
C ASP A 249 -2.41 33.21 -6.02
N GLN A 250 -3.05 33.48 -7.17
CA GLN A 250 -3.87 32.47 -7.84
C GLN A 250 -3.04 31.22 -8.20
N ALA A 251 -1.83 31.39 -8.75
CA ALA A 251 -0.96 30.26 -9.08
C ALA A 251 -0.59 29.45 -7.83
N ARG A 252 -0.20 30.10 -6.73
CA ARG A 252 0.12 29.44 -5.45
C ARG A 252 -1.08 28.68 -4.88
N ASN A 253 -2.27 29.28 -4.92
CA ASN A 253 -3.50 28.63 -4.44
C ASN A 253 -3.84 27.39 -5.27
N ALA A 254 -3.68 27.46 -6.59
CA ALA A 254 -3.92 26.33 -7.47
C ALA A 254 -2.94 25.18 -7.19
N LEU A 255 -1.64 25.48 -7.09
CA LEU A 255 -0.59 24.49 -6.81
C LEU A 255 -0.75 23.89 -5.40
N ALA A 256 -1.14 24.68 -4.40
CA ALA A 256 -1.43 24.18 -3.06
C ALA A 256 -2.62 23.21 -3.06
N THR A 257 -3.67 23.51 -3.82
CA THR A 257 -4.82 22.62 -3.98
C THR A 257 -4.42 21.31 -4.67
N ILE A 258 -3.64 21.39 -5.74
CA ILE A 258 -3.11 20.22 -6.46
C ILE A 258 -2.28 19.35 -5.52
N ARG A 259 -1.36 19.94 -4.76
CA ARG A 259 -0.54 19.23 -3.77
C ARG A 259 -1.42 18.50 -2.76
N GLY A 260 -2.42 19.17 -2.18
CA GLY A 260 -3.32 18.54 -1.21
C GLY A 260 -4.12 17.37 -1.79
N VAL A 261 -4.54 17.45 -3.05
CA VAL A 261 -5.21 16.33 -3.75
C VAL A 261 -4.25 15.16 -3.93
N LEU A 262 -3.03 15.41 -4.41
CA LEU A 262 -2.02 14.38 -4.61
C LEU A 262 -1.65 13.68 -3.30
N GLU A 263 -1.34 14.46 -2.26
CA GLU A 263 -0.97 13.94 -0.93
C GLU A 263 -2.08 13.09 -0.32
N ALA A 264 -3.34 13.52 -0.44
CA ALA A 264 -4.49 12.75 0.01
C ALA A 264 -4.65 11.40 -0.72
N GLN A 265 -4.06 11.24 -1.91
CA GLN A 265 -4.06 9.99 -2.67
C GLN A 265 -2.72 9.21 -2.57
N GLY A 266 -1.81 9.65 -1.69
CA GLY A 266 -0.49 9.03 -1.51
C GLY A 266 0.48 9.30 -2.67
N PHE A 267 0.38 10.49 -3.29
CA PHE A 267 1.34 11.00 -4.26
C PHE A 267 2.09 12.19 -3.67
N SER A 268 3.29 12.41 -4.18
CA SER A 268 4.12 13.58 -3.96
C SER A 268 4.09 14.50 -5.19
N LEU A 269 4.57 15.73 -5.06
CA LEU A 269 4.75 16.60 -6.23
C LEU A 269 5.80 16.05 -7.20
N SER A 270 6.80 15.31 -6.72
CA SER A 270 7.81 14.67 -7.59
C SER A 270 7.24 13.57 -8.48
N ASP A 271 6.04 13.05 -8.19
CA ASP A 271 5.34 12.11 -9.06
C ASP A 271 4.68 12.81 -10.26
N VAL A 272 4.62 14.15 -10.28
CA VAL A 272 4.04 14.90 -11.40
C VAL A 272 4.95 14.80 -12.61
N VAL A 273 4.46 14.13 -13.65
CA VAL A 273 5.18 13.93 -14.92
C VAL A 273 4.72 14.89 -16.01
N ARG A 274 3.54 15.50 -15.86
CA ARG A 274 2.99 16.47 -16.82
C ARG A 274 2.24 17.59 -16.12
N ALA A 275 2.43 18.82 -16.59
CA ALA A 275 1.65 20.00 -16.19
C ALA A 275 1.19 20.80 -17.41
N ASN A 276 -0.11 21.16 -17.43
CA ASN A 276 -0.68 22.07 -18.40
C ASN A 276 -1.08 23.36 -17.67
N TYR A 277 -0.71 24.50 -18.25
CA TYR A 277 -1.01 25.82 -17.72
C TYR A 277 -1.88 26.57 -18.72
N VAL A 278 -2.96 27.19 -18.25
CA VAL A 278 -3.75 28.16 -19.02
C VAL A 278 -3.69 29.49 -18.30
N ILE A 279 -3.19 30.53 -18.97
CA ILE A 279 -3.19 31.91 -18.47
C ILE A 279 -4.04 32.80 -19.37
N THR A 280 -4.62 33.86 -18.83
CA THR A 280 -5.50 34.76 -19.59
C THR A 280 -4.75 35.89 -20.30
N ASP A 281 -3.53 36.20 -19.88
CA ASP A 281 -2.71 37.28 -20.42
C ASP A 281 -1.24 36.83 -20.49
N PRO A 282 -0.54 36.99 -21.64
CA PRO A 282 0.86 36.57 -21.78
C PRO A 282 1.81 37.34 -20.84
N SER A 283 1.44 38.53 -20.36
CA SER A 283 2.24 39.29 -19.38
C SER A 283 2.34 38.60 -18.03
N TYR A 284 1.49 37.61 -17.74
CA TYR A 284 1.49 36.89 -16.46
C TYR A 284 2.62 35.86 -16.33
N VAL A 285 3.31 35.50 -17.43
CA VAL A 285 4.38 34.49 -17.41
C VAL A 285 5.44 34.81 -16.37
N GLU A 286 6.04 36.02 -16.43
CA GLU A 286 7.06 36.44 -15.47
C GLU A 286 6.54 36.48 -14.04
N ALA A 287 5.28 36.89 -13.85
CA ALA A 287 4.66 37.02 -12.54
C ALA A 287 4.45 35.66 -11.83
N ILE A 288 4.24 34.56 -12.57
CA ILE A 288 4.00 33.24 -11.99
C ILE A 288 5.26 32.39 -11.83
N ILE A 289 6.40 32.79 -12.41
CA ILE A 289 7.68 32.06 -12.29
C ILE A 289 8.02 31.70 -10.84
N PRO A 290 7.88 32.59 -9.83
CA PRO A 290 8.20 32.22 -8.45
C PRO A 290 7.39 31.01 -7.96
N ALA A 291 6.07 30.99 -8.19
CA ALA A 291 5.22 29.87 -7.77
C ALA A 291 5.57 28.56 -8.49
N LEU A 292 5.86 28.64 -9.80
CA LEU A 292 6.24 27.47 -10.59
C LEU A 292 7.63 26.94 -10.21
N SER A 293 8.61 27.82 -10.00
CA SER A 293 9.96 27.45 -9.62
C SER A 293 10.01 26.84 -8.21
N GLU A 294 9.29 27.43 -7.26
CA GLU A 294 9.14 26.89 -5.89
C GLU A 294 8.55 25.46 -5.91
N THR A 295 7.63 25.18 -6.84
CA THR A 295 6.90 23.91 -6.87
C THR A 295 7.57 22.84 -7.74
N PHE A 296 8.03 23.20 -8.94
CA PHE A 296 8.46 22.27 -9.98
C PHE A 296 9.90 22.50 -10.48
N GLY A 297 10.65 23.45 -9.92
CA GLY A 297 11.99 23.83 -10.42
C GLY A 297 12.97 22.67 -10.55
N GLU A 298 12.96 21.74 -9.58
CA GLU A 298 13.78 20.52 -9.63
C GLU A 298 13.06 19.32 -10.24
N ILE A 299 11.72 19.29 -10.21
CA ILE A 299 10.91 18.17 -10.72
C ILE A 299 10.86 18.19 -12.25
N ARG A 300 10.71 19.38 -12.85
CA ARG A 300 10.72 19.63 -14.30
C ARG A 300 9.78 18.69 -15.08
N PRO A 301 8.47 18.69 -14.78
CA PRO A 301 7.50 17.88 -15.52
C PRO A 301 7.44 18.32 -16.99
N ALA A 302 6.99 17.42 -17.87
CA ALA A 302 6.65 17.81 -19.24
C ALA A 302 5.56 18.89 -19.20
N ALA A 303 5.79 20.03 -19.83
CA ALA A 303 4.98 21.22 -19.62
C ALA A 303 4.49 21.86 -20.92
N MET A 304 3.27 22.37 -20.88
CA MET A 304 2.68 23.23 -21.93
C MET A 304 1.98 24.41 -21.28
N MET A 305 2.11 25.60 -21.88
CA MET A 305 1.38 26.81 -21.48
C MET A 305 0.56 27.36 -22.64
N ILE A 306 -0.71 27.66 -22.39
CA ILE A 306 -1.67 28.23 -23.35
C ILE A 306 -2.13 29.59 -22.84
N VAL A 307 -2.30 30.54 -23.76
CA VAL A 307 -3.00 31.80 -23.48
C VAL A 307 -4.44 31.69 -23.97
N ALA A 308 -5.42 31.70 -23.07
CA ALA A 308 -6.84 31.61 -23.40
C ALA A 308 -7.73 32.22 -22.29
N GLY A 309 -8.95 32.62 -22.67
CA GLY A 309 -9.96 33.08 -21.71
C GLY A 309 -10.47 31.94 -20.84
N LEU A 310 -10.74 32.23 -19.56
CA LEU A 310 -11.31 31.29 -18.58
C LEU A 310 -12.79 31.60 -18.32
N VAL A 311 -13.52 30.61 -17.79
CA VAL A 311 -14.99 30.66 -17.62
C VAL A 311 -15.49 31.77 -16.69
N ASN A 312 -14.64 32.26 -15.78
CA ASN A 312 -14.91 33.42 -14.93
C ASN A 312 -13.84 34.49 -15.18
N PRO A 313 -14.22 35.75 -15.50
CA PRO A 313 -13.25 36.83 -15.76
C PRO A 313 -12.27 37.14 -14.63
N ALA A 314 -12.59 36.77 -13.39
CA ALA A 314 -11.68 36.95 -12.25
C ALA A 314 -10.57 35.87 -12.20
N MET A 315 -10.73 34.75 -12.92
CA MET A 315 -9.70 33.72 -13.02
C MET A 315 -8.61 34.19 -13.97
N LYS A 316 -7.36 34.11 -13.51
CA LYS A 316 -6.18 34.52 -14.29
C LYS A 316 -5.33 33.35 -14.75
N ILE A 317 -5.40 32.23 -14.02
CA ILE A 317 -4.65 31.01 -14.28
C ILE A 317 -5.47 29.77 -13.89
N GLU A 318 -5.32 28.72 -14.69
CA GLU A 318 -5.78 27.36 -14.41
C GLU A 318 -4.65 26.36 -14.66
N ILE A 319 -4.47 25.40 -13.75
CA ILE A 319 -3.39 24.41 -13.81
C ILE A 319 -3.99 23.01 -13.75
N GLU A 320 -3.59 22.14 -14.67
CA GLU A 320 -3.94 20.72 -14.69
C GLU A 320 -2.64 19.90 -14.60
N VAL A 321 -2.64 18.82 -13.82
CA VAL A 321 -1.45 17.95 -13.72
C VAL A 321 -1.79 16.47 -13.88
N THR A 322 -0.82 15.72 -14.38
CA THR A 322 -0.84 14.25 -14.38
C THR A 322 0.36 13.75 -13.61
N ALA A 323 0.11 12.87 -12.64
CA ALA A 323 1.14 12.21 -11.85
C ALA A 323 1.14 10.70 -12.09
N LEU A 324 2.32 10.10 -12.01
CA LEU A 324 2.54 8.67 -12.08
C LEU A 324 3.36 8.26 -10.86
N ARG A 325 2.84 7.31 -10.08
CA ARG A 325 3.52 6.81 -8.89
C ARG A 325 4.80 6.08 -9.30
N GLY A 326 5.94 6.52 -8.76
CA GLY A 326 7.25 5.89 -8.89
C GLY A 326 7.46 4.69 -7.98
#